data_AF-A0A4R8R0P9-F1
#
_entry.id   AF-A0A4R8R0P9-F1
#
_cell.length_a   1.000
_cell.length_b   1.000
_cell.length_c   1.000
_cell.angle_alpha   90.00
_cell.angle_beta   90.00
_cell.angle_gamma   90.00
#
_symmetry.space_group_name_H-M   'P 1'
#
loop_
_entity.id
_entity.type
_entity.pdbx_description
1 polymer ?
#
loop_
_entity_poly.entity_id
_entity_poly.type
_entity_poly.pdbx_seq_one_letter_code
_entity_poly.pdbx_strand_id
1 'polypeptide(L)'
;MSAQLKPEGSKGAAAGGGLPQPPKLPGTHRTMDAYIQTVNHDVLNRLCAWSTMMPKWTLDHPQIKNKKTELEKFFAFFDQYISTFGNFMDRKTYGSRQRILDSTHRIFDQSFEAKQRLFTKEDKERAQAIHHWASEAAMLPDPPAAAEASDHEKKSGSGRAKAASGSGASTKTKATNLAIRIPPPGHPIFGHGGIMDGIAYAGNGCARYNPSREQLHRVGHQHGHNEQEPGQMYGSRMKAAFDGAHGATQAGIAGSSTDGAFSIMISGAYDDLDEDGGEQIWYSGSGSSENQDPARCGERTRSTAMLYINYTTGALVRVLRKADSKSPWAPSIGIRYDGLYRIVLIKTGRNAKGGLYERFLLRRDAKANQGCLTLEQLQSIPSAEQAAEYRKIADGY
;
A
#
# COMPACT_ATOMS: atom_id res chain seq x y z
N MET A 1 -7.54 25.22 50.71
CA MET A 1 -8.48 25.75 49.70
C MET A 1 -7.76 25.80 48.37
N SER A 2 -7.88 24.77 47.54
CA SER A 2 -7.45 24.83 46.13
C SER A 2 -8.45 24.04 45.32
N ALA A 3 -9.29 24.78 44.60
CA ALA A 3 -10.38 24.28 43.80
C ALA A 3 -9.89 23.59 42.52
N GLN A 4 -10.46 22.43 42.22
CA GLN A 4 -10.37 21.77 40.92
C GLN A 4 -11.11 22.59 39.87
N LEU A 5 -10.38 23.09 38.87
CA LEU A 5 -10.95 23.63 37.64
C LEU A 5 -11.30 22.46 36.71
N LYS A 6 -12.61 22.21 36.54
CA LYS A 6 -13.14 21.43 35.41
C LYS A 6 -13.07 22.30 34.15
N PRO A 7 -12.71 21.77 32.97
CA PRO A 7 -12.95 22.49 31.73
C PRO A 7 -14.43 22.36 31.34
N GLU A 8 -15.05 23.51 31.13
CA GLU A 8 -16.41 23.68 30.65
C GLU A 8 -16.59 23.13 29.23
N GLY A 9 -17.75 22.52 28.98
CA GLY A 9 -18.14 22.06 27.66
C GLY A 9 -18.42 23.22 26.72
N SER A 10 -17.73 23.26 25.57
CA SER A 10 -18.13 24.13 24.47
C SER A 10 -19.36 23.54 23.77
N LYS A 11 -20.48 24.25 23.88
CA LYS A 11 -21.70 24.03 23.10
C LYS A 11 -21.40 24.11 21.60
N GLY A 12 -22.09 23.25 20.86
CA GLY A 12 -21.77 22.93 19.47
C GLY A 12 -22.11 23.98 18.43
N ALA A 13 -21.42 23.86 17.30
CA ALA A 13 -21.90 24.25 15.99
C ALA A 13 -22.22 22.97 15.22
N ALA A 14 -23.51 22.67 15.11
CA ALA A 14 -24.02 21.62 14.23
C ALA A 14 -23.99 22.13 12.77
N ALA A 15 -23.28 21.44 11.89
CA ALA A 15 -23.40 21.63 10.44
C ALA A 15 -22.99 20.35 9.67
N GLY A 16 -23.93 19.81 8.88
CA GLY A 16 -23.65 19.03 7.65
C GLY A 16 -23.11 17.60 7.80
N GLY A 17 -24.00 16.61 7.79
CA GLY A 17 -23.64 15.18 7.70
C GLY A 17 -23.19 14.76 6.29
N GLY A 18 -21.93 15.04 5.97
CA GLY A 18 -21.18 14.42 4.87
C GLY A 18 -19.84 13.91 5.39
N LEU A 19 -19.16 13.03 4.65
CA LEU A 19 -17.72 12.81 4.88
C LEU A 19 -17.04 14.19 4.88
N PRO A 20 -16.15 14.49 5.85
CA PRO A 20 -15.40 15.73 5.80
C PRO A 20 -14.73 15.82 4.42
N GLN A 21 -14.94 16.93 3.73
CA GLN A 21 -14.33 17.14 2.43
C GLN A 21 -12.85 17.46 2.64
N PRO A 22 -11.95 16.98 1.77
CA PRO A 22 -10.56 17.42 1.80
C PRO A 22 -10.53 18.96 1.74
N PRO A 23 -9.64 19.61 2.51
CA PRO A 23 -9.47 21.05 2.39
C PRO A 23 -9.26 21.42 0.93
N LYS A 24 -9.78 22.58 0.53
CA LYS A 24 -9.65 23.04 -0.84
C LYS A 24 -8.16 23.17 -1.17
N LEU A 25 -7.75 22.54 -2.28
CA LEU A 25 -6.38 22.69 -2.77
C LEU A 25 -6.07 24.18 -2.97
N PRO A 26 -4.89 24.67 -2.54
CA PRO A 26 -4.49 26.04 -2.77
C PRO A 26 -4.50 26.39 -4.27
N GLY A 27 -4.78 27.66 -4.60
CA GLY A 27 -4.80 28.12 -6.00
C GLY A 27 -5.96 27.54 -6.82
N THR A 28 -5.68 27.17 -8.07
CA THR A 28 -6.66 26.70 -9.07
C THR A 28 -6.62 25.18 -9.30
N HIS A 29 -5.89 24.45 -8.46
CA HIS A 29 -5.65 23.02 -8.66
C HIS A 29 -6.91 22.19 -8.42
N ARG A 30 -7.16 21.23 -9.31
CA ARG A 30 -8.32 20.31 -9.26
C ARG A 30 -7.97 18.93 -8.71
N THR A 31 -6.68 18.58 -8.67
CA THR A 31 -6.19 17.29 -8.16
C THR A 31 -4.97 17.50 -7.27
N MET A 32 -4.81 16.61 -6.28
CA MET A 32 -3.66 16.60 -5.38
C MET A 32 -2.35 16.44 -6.17
N ASP A 33 -2.32 15.56 -7.16
CA ASP A 33 -1.18 15.36 -8.06
C ASP A 33 -0.77 16.66 -8.77
N ALA A 34 -1.72 17.41 -9.33
CA ALA A 34 -1.42 18.67 -10.01
C ALA A 34 -0.88 19.72 -9.03
N TYR A 35 -1.44 19.79 -7.82
CA TYR A 35 -0.95 20.70 -6.79
C TYR A 35 0.48 20.37 -6.37
N ILE A 36 0.77 19.10 -6.06
CA ILE A 36 2.11 18.65 -5.66
C ILE A 36 3.13 18.85 -6.80
N GLN A 37 2.73 18.66 -8.06
CA GLN A 37 3.59 18.95 -9.20
C GLN A 37 3.94 20.45 -9.29
N THR A 38 2.97 21.33 -9.10
CA THR A 38 3.20 22.78 -9.06
C THR A 38 4.12 23.16 -7.90
N VAL A 39 3.91 22.62 -6.68
CA VAL A 39 4.81 22.87 -5.54
C VAL A 39 6.23 22.37 -5.84
N ASN A 40 6.36 21.18 -6.42
CA ASN A 40 7.67 20.65 -6.80
C ASN A 40 8.38 21.54 -7.82
N HIS A 41 7.70 21.96 -8.88
CA HIS A 41 8.29 22.74 -9.96
C HIS A 41 8.56 24.19 -9.56
N ASP A 42 7.56 24.86 -8.99
CA ASP A 42 7.60 26.30 -8.77
C ASP A 42 8.23 26.68 -7.43
N VAL A 43 8.24 25.78 -6.45
CA VAL A 43 8.76 26.05 -5.10
C VAL A 43 10.01 25.23 -4.85
N LEU A 44 9.90 23.90 -4.75
CA LEU A 44 10.99 23.05 -4.28
C LEU A 44 12.17 23.02 -5.24
N ASN A 45 11.95 22.86 -6.55
CA ASN A 45 13.04 22.89 -7.53
C ASN A 45 13.79 24.23 -7.53
N ARG A 46 13.06 25.34 -7.36
CA ARG A 46 13.66 26.69 -7.29
C ARG A 46 14.47 26.86 -6.02
N LEU A 47 13.91 26.55 -4.85
CA LEU A 47 14.61 26.63 -3.57
C LEU A 47 15.83 25.70 -3.52
N CYS A 48 15.73 24.48 -4.06
CA CYS A 48 16.86 23.54 -4.14
C CYS A 48 17.96 24.06 -5.07
N ALA A 49 17.61 24.55 -6.26
CA ALA A 49 18.60 25.11 -7.18
C ALA A 49 19.29 26.34 -6.58
N TRP A 50 18.52 27.28 -6.04
CA TRP A 50 19.05 28.49 -5.42
C TRP A 50 19.87 28.23 -4.16
N SER A 51 19.59 27.15 -3.42
CA SER A 51 20.41 26.74 -2.28
C SER A 51 21.88 26.54 -2.68
N THR A 52 22.14 26.01 -3.89
CA THR A 52 23.49 25.79 -4.43
C THR A 52 24.14 27.02 -5.09
N MET A 53 23.38 28.08 -5.35
CA MET A 53 23.84 29.26 -6.09
C MET A 53 24.28 30.39 -5.14
N MET A 54 25.40 30.22 -4.44
CA MET A 54 25.91 31.29 -3.57
C MET A 54 26.66 32.40 -4.38
N PRO A 55 26.74 33.64 -3.88
CA PRO A 55 26.18 34.17 -2.61
C PRO A 55 24.83 34.88 -2.75
N LYS A 56 24.30 34.99 -3.98
CA LYS A 56 23.14 35.85 -4.31
C LYS A 56 21.84 35.46 -3.57
N TRP A 57 21.63 34.17 -3.33
CA TRP A 57 20.34 33.66 -2.84
C TRP A 57 20.39 33.42 -1.33
N THR A 58 19.95 34.42 -0.55
CA THR A 58 19.80 34.35 0.90
C THR A 58 18.32 34.25 1.29
N LEU A 59 18.03 33.86 2.55
CA LEU A 59 16.65 33.84 3.07
C LEU A 59 15.97 35.22 2.99
N ASP A 60 16.75 36.31 2.99
CA ASP A 60 16.22 37.66 2.90
C ASP A 60 15.84 38.11 1.48
N HIS A 61 16.26 37.37 0.46
CA HIS A 61 16.03 37.74 -0.93
C HIS A 61 14.52 37.73 -1.28
N PRO A 62 13.95 38.76 -1.94
CA PRO A 62 12.51 38.88 -2.17
C PRO A 62 11.86 37.67 -2.85
N GLN A 63 12.55 37.09 -3.84
CA GLN A 63 12.07 35.87 -4.53
C GLN A 63 12.10 34.63 -3.63
N ILE A 64 13.04 34.53 -2.68
CA ILE A 64 13.08 33.45 -1.70
C ILE A 64 11.93 33.61 -0.71
N LYS A 65 11.70 34.82 -0.20
CA LYS A 65 10.55 35.12 0.67
C LYS A 65 9.22 34.72 0.01
N ASN A 66 9.04 35.07 -1.26
CA ASN A 66 7.87 34.64 -2.03
C ASN A 66 7.73 33.11 -2.09
N LYS A 67 8.78 32.38 -2.46
CA LYS A 67 8.73 30.90 -2.49
C LYS A 67 8.54 30.28 -1.11
N LYS A 68 9.05 30.90 -0.05
CA LYS A 68 8.81 30.50 1.33
C LYS A 68 7.35 30.71 1.74
N THR A 69 6.69 31.77 1.30
CA THR A 69 5.25 31.96 1.48
C THR A 69 4.44 30.88 0.76
N GLU A 70 4.83 30.46 -0.44
CA GLU A 70 4.17 29.34 -1.14
C GLU A 70 4.41 28.01 -0.44
N LEU A 71 5.62 27.78 0.12
CA LEU A 71 5.92 26.61 0.94
C LEU A 71 5.08 26.58 2.22
N GLU A 72 4.85 27.74 2.85
CA GLU A 72 3.98 27.85 4.02
C GLU A 72 2.54 27.42 3.70
N LYS A 73 2.01 27.83 2.54
CA LYS A 73 0.67 27.39 2.08
C LYS A 73 0.61 25.88 1.90
N PHE A 74 1.70 25.26 1.44
CA PHE A 74 1.80 23.81 1.35
C PHE A 74 1.73 23.14 2.71
N PHE A 75 2.48 23.62 3.70
CA PHE A 75 2.43 23.07 5.05
C PHE A 75 1.06 23.30 5.71
N ALA A 76 0.52 24.52 5.67
CA ALA A 76 -0.79 24.84 6.25
C ALA A 76 -1.92 24.00 5.63
N PHE A 77 -1.84 23.69 4.34
CA PHE A 77 -2.78 22.78 3.68
C PHE A 77 -2.74 21.38 4.30
N PHE A 78 -1.54 20.82 4.54
CA PHE A 78 -1.41 19.51 5.17
C PHE A 78 -1.75 19.54 6.66
N ASP A 79 -1.46 20.63 7.39
CA ASP A 79 -1.88 20.80 8.78
C ASP A 79 -3.41 20.74 8.88
N GLN A 80 -4.12 21.44 7.98
CA GLN A 80 -5.58 21.39 7.90
C GLN A 80 -6.08 20.01 7.48
N TYR A 81 -5.41 19.36 6.51
CA TYR A 81 -5.77 18.03 6.05
C TYR A 81 -5.64 17.00 7.18
N ILE A 82 -4.50 16.97 7.86
CA ILE A 82 -4.21 16.08 8.99
C ILE A 82 -5.18 16.35 10.14
N SER A 83 -5.49 17.62 10.44
CA SER A 83 -6.50 17.96 11.45
C SER A 83 -7.90 17.45 11.08
N THR A 84 -8.21 17.36 9.78
CA THR A 84 -9.53 16.94 9.29
C THR A 84 -9.67 15.42 9.18
N PHE A 85 -8.61 14.73 8.75
CA PHE A 85 -8.65 13.29 8.45
C PHE A 85 -7.85 12.42 9.43
N GLY A 86 -7.11 13.02 10.37
CA GLY A 86 -6.20 12.29 11.24
C GLY A 86 -5.19 11.49 10.42
N ASN A 87 -5.03 10.21 10.74
CA ASN A 87 -4.15 9.28 10.02
C ASN A 87 -4.81 8.62 8.79
N PHE A 88 -5.82 9.25 8.21
CA PHE A 88 -6.45 8.77 6.98
C PHE A 88 -6.20 9.73 5.80
N MET A 89 -6.18 9.17 4.59
CA MET A 89 -6.18 9.92 3.33
C MET A 89 -7.38 9.50 2.50
N ASP A 90 -8.10 10.44 1.92
CA ASP A 90 -9.09 10.13 0.89
C ASP A 90 -8.44 9.44 -0.32
N ARG A 91 -9.22 8.65 -1.07
CA ARG A 91 -8.72 7.86 -2.21
C ARG A 91 -7.91 8.66 -3.22
N LYS A 92 -8.33 9.88 -3.53
CA LYS A 92 -7.65 10.73 -4.53
C LYS A 92 -6.30 11.20 -3.99
N THR A 93 -6.26 11.61 -2.72
CA THR A 93 -5.02 11.99 -2.03
C THR A 93 -4.09 10.82 -1.80
N TYR A 94 -4.63 9.63 -1.48
CA TYR A 94 -3.84 8.41 -1.30
C TYR A 94 -3.16 7.97 -2.61
N GLY A 95 -3.79 8.21 -3.77
CA GLY A 95 -3.15 8.03 -5.08
C GLY A 95 -1.91 8.91 -5.26
N SER A 96 -1.85 10.08 -4.61
CA SER A 96 -0.73 11.01 -4.62
C SER A 96 0.27 10.80 -3.47
N ARG A 97 0.03 9.82 -2.58
CA ARG A 97 0.78 9.59 -1.34
C ARG A 97 2.29 9.51 -1.54
N GLN A 98 2.73 8.80 -2.58
CA GLN A 98 4.17 8.68 -2.83
C GLN A 98 4.80 10.02 -3.22
N ARG A 99 4.10 10.85 -4.01
CA ARG A 99 4.60 12.18 -4.36
C ARG A 99 4.67 13.10 -3.13
N ILE A 100 3.75 12.94 -2.17
CA ILE A 100 3.81 13.67 -0.90
C ILE A 100 5.10 13.28 -0.17
N LEU A 101 5.36 11.97 -0.02
CA LEU A 101 6.56 11.45 0.62
C LEU A 101 7.84 11.96 -0.05
N ASP A 102 7.91 11.87 -1.38
CA ASP A 102 9.09 12.30 -2.14
C ASP A 102 9.32 13.81 -2.02
N SER A 103 8.25 14.61 -2.08
CA SER A 103 8.33 16.08 -2.01
C SER A 103 8.79 16.55 -0.63
N THR A 104 8.28 15.95 0.45
CA THR A 104 8.67 16.31 1.81
C THR A 104 10.08 15.83 2.15
N HIS A 105 10.47 14.63 1.71
CA HIS A 105 11.82 14.09 1.96
C HIS A 105 12.91 15.02 1.43
N ARG A 106 12.71 15.61 0.25
CA ARG A 106 13.65 16.56 -0.37
C ARG A 106 14.00 17.77 0.50
N ILE A 107 13.17 18.13 1.47
CA ILE A 107 13.37 19.29 2.35
C ILE A 107 14.35 18.98 3.48
N PHE A 108 14.39 17.74 3.98
CA PHE A 108 15.15 17.35 5.18
C PHE A 108 16.15 16.20 4.98
N ASP A 109 16.21 15.60 3.80
CA ASP A 109 17.13 14.51 3.45
C ASP A 109 18.60 14.94 3.60
N GLN A 110 19.29 14.34 4.57
CA GLN A 110 20.69 14.66 4.90
C GLN A 110 21.65 14.41 3.72
N SER A 111 21.30 13.53 2.78
CA SER A 111 22.12 13.28 1.58
C SER A 111 22.12 14.44 0.59
N PHE A 112 21.23 15.43 0.76
CA PHE A 112 21.09 16.61 -0.11
C PHE A 112 21.30 17.94 0.62
N GLU A 113 22.10 17.96 1.69
CA GLU A 113 22.28 19.14 2.55
C GLU A 113 22.63 20.43 1.77
N ALA A 114 23.48 20.33 0.75
CA ALA A 114 23.84 21.46 -0.13
C ALA A 114 22.64 22.07 -0.90
N LYS A 115 21.60 21.26 -1.18
CA LYS A 115 20.36 21.70 -1.84
C LYS A 115 19.29 22.14 -0.84
N GLN A 116 19.60 22.17 0.45
CA GLN A 116 18.62 22.46 1.51
C GLN A 116 18.93 23.68 2.36
N ARG A 117 19.98 24.44 2.02
CA ARG A 117 20.40 25.64 2.76
C ARG A 117 19.29 26.68 2.94
N LEU A 118 18.34 26.76 2.02
CA LEU A 118 17.22 27.71 2.09
C LEU A 118 15.99 27.19 2.84
N PHE A 119 16.04 25.97 3.39
CA PHE A 119 15.02 25.44 4.29
C PHE A 119 15.46 25.63 5.74
N THR A 120 14.62 26.29 6.53
CA THR A 120 14.86 26.52 7.96
C THR A 120 14.70 25.23 8.75
N LYS A 121 15.14 25.23 10.01
CA LYS A 121 14.89 24.09 10.92
C LYS A 121 13.40 23.76 11.02
N GLU A 122 12.57 24.78 11.15
CA GLU A 122 11.11 24.64 11.20
C GLU A 122 10.52 24.01 9.92
N ASP A 123 11.01 24.40 8.73
CA ASP A 123 10.56 23.75 7.48
C ASP A 123 10.87 22.24 7.48
N LYS A 124 12.07 21.88 7.97
CA LYS A 124 12.51 20.49 8.02
C LYS A 124 11.65 19.69 8.99
N GLU A 125 11.36 20.23 10.17
CA GLU A 125 10.51 19.59 11.17
C GLU A 125 9.07 19.39 10.65
N ARG A 126 8.49 20.40 10.00
CA ARG A 126 7.15 20.28 9.41
C ARG A 126 7.11 19.30 8.23
N ALA A 127 8.12 19.33 7.37
CA ALA A 127 8.25 18.37 6.28
C ALA A 127 8.41 16.93 6.80
N GLN A 128 9.18 16.72 7.87
CA GLN A 128 9.31 15.42 8.54
C GLN A 128 7.99 14.94 9.12
N ALA A 129 7.22 15.82 9.78
CA ALA A 129 5.91 15.48 10.33
C ALA A 129 4.93 15.03 9.23
N ILE A 130 4.85 15.77 8.11
CA ILE A 130 3.99 15.40 6.97
C ILE A 130 4.51 14.12 6.30
N HIS A 131 5.83 13.94 6.19
CA HIS A 131 6.41 12.72 5.64
C HIS A 131 6.05 11.50 6.49
N HIS A 132 6.24 11.59 7.80
CA HIS A 132 5.91 10.53 8.74
C HIS A 132 4.40 10.21 8.70
N TRP A 133 3.55 11.23 8.80
CA TRP A 133 2.11 11.06 8.63
C TRP A 133 1.77 10.37 7.33
N ALA A 134 2.31 10.82 6.19
CA ALA A 134 2.04 10.21 4.90
C ALA A 134 2.52 8.76 4.85
N SER A 135 3.61 8.41 5.53
CA SER A 135 4.18 7.05 5.59
C SER A 135 3.34 6.06 6.40
N GLU A 136 2.46 6.57 7.26
CA GLU A 136 1.57 5.78 8.10
C GLU A 136 0.09 5.89 7.70
N ALA A 137 -0.29 6.94 6.98
CA ALA A 137 -1.68 7.23 6.68
C ALA A 137 -2.34 6.10 5.84
N ALA A 138 -3.52 5.66 6.29
CA ALA A 138 -4.33 4.66 5.63
C ALA A 138 -5.32 5.29 4.64
N MET A 139 -5.66 4.60 3.55
CA MET A 139 -6.70 5.08 2.62
C MET A 139 -8.09 4.98 3.26
N LEU A 140 -8.91 6.02 3.09
CA LEU A 140 -10.34 5.96 3.44
C LEU A 140 -11.03 4.84 2.64
N PRO A 141 -11.78 3.95 3.31
CA PRO A 141 -12.46 2.85 2.64
C PRO A 141 -13.60 3.35 1.75
N ASP A 142 -13.87 2.62 0.67
CA ASP A 142 -15.01 2.92 -0.20
C ASP A 142 -16.34 2.65 0.52
N PRO A 143 -17.41 3.42 0.22
CA PRO A 143 -18.75 3.00 0.58
C PRO A 143 -19.08 1.67 -0.13
N PRO A 144 -19.83 0.76 0.52
CA PRO A 144 -20.13 -0.55 -0.03
C PRO A 144 -20.91 -0.43 -1.35
N ALA A 145 -20.51 -1.22 -2.35
CA ALA A 145 -21.25 -1.40 -3.59
C ALA A 145 -22.62 -2.01 -3.28
N ALA A 146 -23.70 -1.38 -3.75
CA ALA A 146 -25.05 -1.95 -3.66
C ALA A 146 -25.07 -3.30 -4.40
N ALA A 147 -25.45 -4.36 -3.69
CA ALA A 147 -25.61 -5.69 -4.25
C ALA A 147 -26.63 -5.65 -5.39
N GLU A 148 -26.23 -6.15 -6.56
CA GLU A 148 -27.15 -6.55 -7.61
C GLU A 148 -27.96 -7.74 -7.09
N ALA A 149 -29.23 -7.48 -6.74
CA ALA A 149 -30.20 -8.53 -6.48
C ALA A 149 -30.86 -8.91 -7.81
N SER A 150 -30.57 -10.13 -8.25
CA SER A 150 -31.34 -10.85 -9.26
C SER A 150 -32.73 -11.20 -8.69
N ASP A 151 -33.81 -10.91 -9.42
CA ASP A 151 -35.04 -11.67 -9.32
C ASP A 151 -35.81 -11.68 -10.66
N HIS A 152 -36.25 -12.88 -11.03
CA HIS A 152 -36.98 -13.23 -12.24
C HIS A 152 -38.50 -13.23 -12.01
N GLU A 153 -39.26 -12.86 -13.07
CA GLU A 153 -40.72 -13.01 -13.30
C GLU A 153 -41.66 -12.11 -12.45
N LYS A 154 -42.76 -11.50 -12.96
CA LYS A 154 -43.60 -11.70 -14.15
C LYS A 154 -44.49 -10.46 -14.43
N LYS A 155 -44.68 -10.16 -15.72
CA LYS A 155 -45.81 -9.48 -16.43
C LYS A 155 -46.69 -8.43 -15.70
N SER A 156 -46.73 -7.20 -16.24
CA SER A 156 -47.81 -6.65 -17.09
C SER A 156 -47.95 -5.12 -16.99
N GLY A 157 -48.30 -4.46 -18.10
CA GLY A 157 -49.17 -3.28 -18.12
C GLY A 157 -48.54 -1.87 -18.05
N SER A 158 -48.45 -1.22 -19.22
CA SER A 158 -48.66 0.21 -19.54
C SER A 158 -48.35 1.34 -18.54
N GLY A 159 -47.73 2.42 -19.04
CA GLY A 159 -48.04 3.77 -18.54
C GLY A 159 -46.88 4.76 -18.59
N ARG A 160 -47.02 5.77 -19.44
CA ARG A 160 -46.15 6.95 -19.58
C ARG A 160 -46.57 8.02 -18.57
N ALA A 161 -45.64 8.66 -17.83
CA ALA A 161 -45.60 10.12 -17.56
C ALA A 161 -44.62 10.54 -16.44
N LYS A 162 -44.25 11.83 -16.53
CA LYS A 162 -43.30 12.65 -15.76
C LYS A 162 -43.66 12.89 -14.28
N ALA A 163 -42.63 13.34 -13.56
CA ALA A 163 -42.57 14.47 -12.61
C ALA A 163 -42.47 14.17 -11.09
N ALA A 164 -41.36 14.69 -10.54
CA ALA A 164 -41.24 15.55 -9.36
C ALA A 164 -41.65 15.07 -7.96
N SER A 165 -40.67 15.27 -7.05
CA SER A 165 -40.78 15.73 -5.66
C SER A 165 -41.60 14.92 -4.67
N GLY A 166 -40.93 14.50 -3.59
CA GLY A 166 -41.61 14.00 -2.40
C GLY A 166 -40.63 13.48 -1.36
N SER A 167 -40.03 14.39 -0.61
CA SER A 167 -39.30 14.12 0.62
C SER A 167 -40.16 13.33 1.61
N GLY A 168 -39.74 12.11 1.96
CA GLY A 168 -40.25 11.34 3.07
C GLY A 168 -39.07 10.81 3.90
N ALA A 169 -38.75 11.52 4.97
CA ALA A 169 -37.72 11.14 5.91
C ALA A 169 -38.07 9.79 6.57
N SER A 170 -37.22 8.78 6.35
CA SER A 170 -37.15 7.61 7.22
C SER A 170 -35.78 7.62 7.88
N THR A 171 -35.79 8.01 9.15
CA THR A 171 -34.69 7.93 10.11
C THR A 171 -34.03 6.55 10.08
N LYS A 172 -32.79 6.48 9.59
CA LYS A 172 -31.89 5.35 9.87
C LYS A 172 -30.61 5.86 10.53
N THR A 173 -30.39 5.26 11.68
CA THR A 173 -29.51 5.61 12.78
C THR A 173 -28.02 5.51 12.40
N LYS A 174 -27.21 6.43 12.96
CA LYS A 174 -25.74 6.46 12.86
C LYS A 174 -25.10 5.17 13.42
N ALA A 175 -24.10 4.63 12.74
CA ALA A 175 -23.09 3.72 13.32
C ALA A 175 -21.73 4.46 13.27
N THR A 176 -21.24 5.10 14.33
CA THR A 176 -20.40 4.57 15.44
C THR A 176 -19.13 3.85 14.99
N ASN A 177 -17.99 4.20 15.59
CA ASN A 177 -16.71 3.47 15.53
C ASN A 177 -16.98 1.97 15.54
N LEU A 178 -16.72 1.27 14.43
CA LEU A 178 -16.90 -0.17 14.37
C LEU A 178 -15.80 -0.81 15.19
N ALA A 179 -16.16 -1.29 16.38
CA ALA A 179 -15.24 -2.00 17.27
C ALA A 179 -14.55 -3.15 16.52
N ILE A 180 -13.24 -3.28 16.70
CA ILE A 180 -12.49 -4.45 16.24
C ILE A 180 -12.91 -5.62 17.13
N ARG A 181 -13.46 -6.66 16.52
CA ARG A 181 -13.83 -7.90 17.20
C ARG A 181 -12.57 -8.72 17.38
N ILE A 182 -12.10 -8.89 18.61
CA ILE A 182 -10.87 -9.64 18.90
C ILE A 182 -11.18 -11.14 18.98
N PRO A 183 -10.45 -12.02 18.29
CA PRO A 183 -10.64 -13.46 18.41
C PRO A 183 -10.29 -13.96 19.82
N PRO A 184 -10.99 -14.99 20.34
CA PRO A 184 -10.59 -15.66 21.57
C PRO A 184 -9.15 -16.20 21.47
N PRO A 185 -8.30 -16.07 22.51
CA PRO A 185 -6.92 -16.55 22.46
C PRO A 185 -6.76 -18.04 22.13
N GLY A 186 -7.73 -18.88 22.52
CA GLY A 186 -7.74 -20.32 22.23
C GLY A 186 -8.42 -20.71 20.92
N HIS A 187 -8.85 -19.75 20.09
CA HIS A 187 -9.48 -20.07 18.81
C HIS A 187 -8.46 -20.75 17.88
N PRO A 188 -8.75 -21.91 17.27
CA PRO A 188 -7.75 -22.69 16.54
C PRO A 188 -7.16 -21.95 15.32
N ILE A 189 -7.97 -21.11 14.66
CA ILE A 189 -7.56 -20.37 13.45
C ILE A 189 -7.01 -18.97 13.74
N PHE A 190 -7.74 -18.16 14.51
CA PHE A 190 -7.43 -16.74 14.76
C PHE A 190 -6.80 -16.48 16.14
N GLY A 191 -6.77 -17.47 17.01
CA GLY A 191 -6.13 -17.41 18.33
C GLY A 191 -4.62 -17.64 18.24
N HIS A 192 -3.98 -17.79 19.39
CA HIS A 192 -2.53 -17.91 19.49
C HIS A 192 -2.02 -19.16 18.76
N GLY A 193 -1.07 -18.96 17.84
CA GLY A 193 -0.47 -20.04 17.06
C GLY A 193 -1.31 -20.51 15.86
N GLY A 194 -2.52 -19.97 15.67
CA GLY A 194 -3.34 -20.28 14.51
C GLY A 194 -2.83 -19.63 13.22
N ILE A 195 -3.24 -20.16 12.07
CA ILE A 195 -2.81 -19.66 10.74
C ILE A 195 -3.25 -18.21 10.45
N MET A 196 -4.17 -17.65 11.23
CA MET A 196 -4.62 -16.26 11.18
C MET A 196 -4.29 -15.47 12.47
N ASP A 197 -3.39 -15.98 13.33
CA ASP A 197 -2.92 -15.28 14.51
C ASP A 197 -2.34 -13.90 14.15
N GLY A 198 -2.76 -12.87 14.88
CA GLY A 198 -2.44 -11.47 14.57
C GLY A 198 -3.45 -10.78 13.66
N ILE A 199 -4.47 -11.48 13.15
CA ILE A 199 -5.56 -10.91 12.34
C ILE A 199 -6.86 -10.89 13.13
N ALA A 200 -7.58 -9.78 13.04
CA ALA A 200 -8.91 -9.56 13.59
C ALA A 200 -9.83 -8.96 12.52
N TYR A 201 -11.11 -8.81 12.83
CA TYR A 201 -12.10 -8.20 11.94
C TYR A 201 -12.78 -7.01 12.62
N ALA A 202 -12.97 -5.93 11.88
CA ALA A 202 -13.85 -4.84 12.29
C ALA A 202 -15.33 -5.28 12.18
N GLY A 203 -16.24 -4.54 12.82
CA GLY A 203 -17.69 -4.83 12.78
C GLY A 203 -18.32 -4.88 11.39
N ASN A 204 -17.64 -4.42 10.34
CA ASN A 204 -18.05 -4.55 8.93
C ASN A 204 -17.42 -5.77 8.21
N GLY A 205 -16.75 -6.66 8.93
CA GLY A 205 -16.08 -7.83 8.36
C GLY A 205 -14.75 -7.54 7.68
N CYS A 206 -14.25 -6.29 7.68
CA CYS A 206 -12.93 -6.01 7.12
C CYS A 206 -11.81 -6.51 8.03
N ALA A 207 -10.85 -7.23 7.46
CA ALA A 207 -9.65 -7.67 8.17
C ALA A 207 -8.81 -6.47 8.66
N ARG A 208 -8.24 -6.62 9.85
CA ARG A 208 -7.36 -5.67 10.54
C ARG A 208 -6.26 -6.46 11.26
N TYR A 209 -5.16 -5.80 11.56
CA TYR A 209 -4.24 -6.34 12.56
C TYR A 209 -4.93 -6.35 13.92
N ASN A 210 -4.71 -7.42 14.65
CA ASN A 210 -5.20 -7.59 16.00
C ASN A 210 -4.35 -6.71 16.95
N PRO A 211 -4.92 -5.67 17.58
CA PRO A 211 -4.16 -4.79 18.47
C PRO A 211 -3.51 -5.52 19.66
N SER A 212 -4.07 -6.64 20.12
CA SER A 212 -3.47 -7.41 21.22
C SER A 212 -2.23 -8.23 20.82
N ARG A 213 -1.92 -8.27 19.52
CA ARG A 213 -0.81 -9.01 18.93
C ARG A 213 0.17 -8.11 18.19
N GLU A 214 0.00 -6.79 18.23
CA GLU A 214 0.81 -5.84 17.47
C GLU A 214 2.32 -5.99 17.70
N GLN A 215 2.73 -6.38 18.91
CA GLN A 215 4.10 -6.69 19.29
C GLN A 215 4.73 -7.86 18.51
N LEU A 216 3.91 -8.70 17.87
CA LEU A 216 4.35 -9.81 17.04
C LEU A 216 4.44 -9.44 15.55
N HIS A 217 3.95 -8.27 15.15
CA HIS A 217 4.07 -7.79 13.79
C HIS A 217 5.54 -7.62 13.44
N ARG A 218 5.95 -8.23 12.33
CA ARG A 218 7.31 -8.16 11.82
C ARG A 218 7.36 -7.29 10.58
N VAL A 219 8.39 -6.46 10.50
CA VAL A 219 8.63 -5.60 9.34
C VAL A 219 9.03 -6.46 8.15
N GLY A 220 8.30 -6.34 7.03
CA GLY A 220 8.62 -7.08 5.79
C GLY A 220 9.80 -6.51 4.99
N HIS A 221 10.32 -5.34 5.38
CA HIS A 221 11.39 -4.61 4.67
C HIS A 221 12.80 -5.08 5.06
N GLN A 222 13.06 -6.37 4.95
CA GLN A 222 14.36 -6.97 5.23
C GLN A 222 14.71 -7.99 4.15
N HIS A 223 15.98 -8.11 3.76
CA HIS A 223 16.44 -9.19 2.90
C HIS A 223 16.62 -10.51 3.66
N GLY A 224 16.71 -11.62 2.93
CA GLY A 224 16.83 -12.95 3.51
C GLY A 224 15.48 -13.51 3.97
N HIS A 225 15.55 -14.58 4.75
CA HIS A 225 14.36 -15.33 5.16
C HIS A 225 13.40 -14.53 6.05
N ASN A 226 13.87 -13.50 6.76
CA ASN A 226 13.07 -12.72 7.71
C ASN A 226 12.32 -13.61 8.71
N GLU A 227 13.02 -14.61 9.27
CA GLU A 227 12.48 -15.62 10.18
C GLU A 227 11.31 -16.46 9.62
N GLN A 228 11.15 -16.49 8.30
CA GLN A 228 10.20 -17.39 7.64
C GLN A 228 10.87 -18.66 7.17
N GLU A 229 10.17 -19.78 7.32
CA GLU A 229 10.65 -21.09 6.89
C GLU A 229 9.98 -21.48 5.56
N PRO A 230 10.74 -21.90 4.53
CA PRO A 230 10.14 -22.41 3.31
C PRO A 230 9.15 -23.55 3.62
N GLY A 231 7.92 -23.43 3.14
CA GLY A 231 6.79 -24.30 3.49
C GLY A 231 5.79 -23.65 4.45
N GLN A 232 6.14 -22.54 5.09
CA GLN A 232 5.22 -21.82 5.95
C GLN A 232 3.99 -21.31 5.17
N MET A 233 2.82 -21.54 5.73
CA MET A 233 1.51 -21.21 5.15
C MET A 233 0.92 -19.97 5.80
N TYR A 234 0.23 -19.14 5.00
CA TYR A 234 -0.48 -17.96 5.47
C TYR A 234 -1.93 -17.98 4.99
N GLY A 235 -2.85 -17.66 5.90
CA GLY A 235 -4.28 -17.64 5.63
C GLY A 235 -4.73 -16.46 4.75
N SER A 236 -3.92 -15.40 4.66
CA SER A 236 -4.21 -14.22 3.85
C SER A 236 -2.95 -13.42 3.54
N ARG A 237 -3.03 -12.51 2.56
CA ARG A 237 -1.94 -11.56 2.28
C ARG A 237 -1.66 -10.62 3.44
N MET A 238 -2.70 -10.25 4.19
CA MET A 238 -2.56 -9.43 5.40
C MET A 238 -1.81 -10.19 6.49
N LYS A 239 -2.08 -11.50 6.64
CA LYS A 239 -1.31 -12.36 7.55
C LYS A 239 0.16 -12.51 7.11
N ALA A 240 0.41 -12.75 5.82
CA ALA A 240 1.76 -12.78 5.29
C ALA A 240 2.51 -11.45 5.49
N ALA A 241 1.78 -10.33 5.46
CA ALA A 241 2.34 -9.02 5.77
C ALA A 241 2.62 -8.81 7.26
N PHE A 242 1.69 -9.24 8.11
CA PHE A 242 1.83 -9.21 9.56
C PHE A 242 3.04 -10.04 10.04
N ASP A 243 3.30 -11.18 9.41
CA ASP A 243 4.44 -12.03 9.78
C ASP A 243 5.77 -11.57 9.15
N GLY A 244 5.77 -10.53 8.32
CA GLY A 244 6.96 -10.04 7.63
C GLY A 244 7.38 -10.88 6.41
N ALA A 245 6.61 -11.91 6.04
CA ALA A 245 6.89 -12.73 4.87
C ALA A 245 6.80 -11.91 3.58
N HIS A 246 5.82 -11.00 3.49
CA HIS A 246 5.66 -10.05 2.39
C HIS A 246 5.52 -8.62 2.91
N GLY A 247 6.01 -7.60 2.21
CA GLY A 247 5.93 -6.21 2.71
C GLY A 247 4.63 -5.47 2.36
N ALA A 248 3.71 -6.07 1.60
CA ALA A 248 2.53 -5.39 1.09
C ALA A 248 1.26 -6.26 1.14
N THR A 249 0.14 -5.70 1.57
CA THR A 249 -1.13 -6.43 1.63
C THR A 249 -1.78 -6.65 0.25
N GLN A 250 -1.38 -5.88 -0.77
CA GLN A 250 -1.98 -5.92 -2.13
C GLN A 250 -0.95 -5.95 -3.28
N ALA A 251 0.19 -5.28 -3.16
CA ALA A 251 1.18 -5.21 -4.25
C ALA A 251 1.91 -6.56 -4.44
N GLY A 252 2.11 -6.99 -5.69
CA GLY A 252 2.85 -8.22 -5.99
C GLY A 252 4.32 -8.15 -5.58
N ILE A 253 4.95 -6.98 -5.72
CA ILE A 253 6.35 -6.72 -5.35
C ILE A 253 6.36 -5.80 -4.12
N ALA A 254 7.11 -6.17 -3.09
CA ALA A 254 7.33 -5.35 -1.91
C ALA A 254 8.83 -5.08 -1.71
N GLY A 255 9.18 -3.81 -1.54
CA GLY A 255 10.56 -3.37 -1.61
C GLY A 255 10.74 -1.90 -1.26
N SER A 256 12.01 -1.48 -1.25
CA SER A 256 12.44 -0.10 -1.17
C SER A 256 13.03 0.35 -2.50
N SER A 257 12.91 1.64 -2.82
CA SER A 257 13.60 2.25 -3.97
C SER A 257 15.13 2.31 -3.81
N THR A 258 15.65 2.08 -2.60
CA THR A 258 17.10 2.07 -2.32
C THR A 258 17.66 0.65 -2.36
N ASP A 259 17.00 -0.29 -1.69
CA ASP A 259 17.54 -1.63 -1.43
C ASP A 259 16.99 -2.69 -2.40
N GLY A 260 15.98 -2.32 -3.19
CA GLY A 260 15.29 -3.22 -4.10
C GLY A 260 14.14 -3.96 -3.44
N ALA A 261 13.69 -5.03 -4.09
CA ALA A 261 12.63 -5.91 -3.66
C ALA A 261 13.11 -6.87 -2.56
N PHE A 262 12.34 -6.93 -1.48
CA PHE A 262 12.53 -7.88 -0.39
C PHE A 262 11.73 -9.16 -0.62
N SER A 263 10.55 -9.03 -1.22
CA SER A 263 9.61 -10.14 -1.44
C SER A 263 8.75 -9.91 -2.68
N ILE A 264 8.39 -11.01 -3.35
CA ILE A 264 7.40 -11.04 -4.42
C ILE A 264 6.31 -12.09 -4.14
N MET A 265 5.14 -11.86 -4.72
CA MET A 265 4.01 -12.76 -4.66
C MET A 265 3.56 -13.15 -6.06
N ILE A 266 3.52 -14.45 -6.32
CA ILE A 266 2.94 -15.08 -7.50
C ILE A 266 1.48 -15.37 -7.17
N SER A 267 0.55 -14.74 -7.87
CA SER A 267 -0.87 -14.73 -7.52
C SER A 267 -1.84 -14.90 -8.70
N GLY A 268 -1.28 -15.23 -9.85
CA GLY A 268 -1.97 -15.41 -11.13
C GLY A 268 -2.53 -14.16 -11.81
N ALA A 269 -2.25 -12.97 -11.27
CA ALA A 269 -2.63 -11.70 -11.89
C ALA A 269 -2.00 -11.47 -13.28
N TYR A 270 -0.94 -12.21 -13.60
CA TYR A 270 -0.21 -12.16 -14.86
C TYR A 270 0.01 -13.57 -15.43
N ASP A 271 -0.95 -14.48 -15.26
CA ASP A 271 -0.85 -15.89 -15.74
C ASP A 271 -0.53 -16.02 -17.23
N ASP A 272 -0.89 -15.02 -18.04
CA ASP A 272 -0.60 -14.98 -19.47
C ASP A 272 0.84 -14.56 -19.78
N LEU A 273 1.56 -14.00 -18.79
CA LEU A 273 2.91 -13.43 -18.95
C LEU A 273 3.97 -14.12 -18.08
N ASP A 274 3.59 -14.58 -16.89
CA ASP A 274 4.46 -15.24 -15.92
C ASP A 274 4.57 -16.73 -16.25
N GLU A 275 5.77 -17.30 -16.08
CA GLU A 275 6.01 -18.74 -16.22
C GLU A 275 6.64 -19.26 -14.93
N ASP A 276 5.90 -20.08 -14.19
CA ASP A 276 6.36 -20.67 -12.95
C ASP A 276 6.89 -22.10 -13.18
N GLY A 277 8.21 -22.21 -13.35
CA GLY A 277 8.94 -23.47 -13.45
C GLY A 277 9.48 -23.98 -12.12
N GLY A 278 9.03 -23.43 -10.99
CA GLY A 278 9.51 -23.84 -9.68
C GLY A 278 10.87 -23.23 -9.39
N GLU A 279 11.93 -23.95 -9.78
CA GLU A 279 13.34 -23.55 -9.62
C GLU A 279 13.67 -22.29 -10.41
N GLN A 280 13.00 -22.11 -11.54
CA GLN A 280 13.12 -20.95 -12.40
C GLN A 280 11.76 -20.33 -12.63
N ILE A 281 11.68 -19.01 -12.47
CA ILE A 281 10.43 -18.27 -12.62
C ILE A 281 10.69 -17.10 -13.54
N TRP A 282 9.89 -16.98 -14.59
CA TRP A 282 9.80 -15.74 -15.33
C TRP A 282 8.70 -14.89 -14.74
N TYR A 283 9.09 -13.77 -14.14
CA TYR A 283 8.19 -12.86 -13.46
C TYR A 283 8.11 -11.54 -14.22
N SER A 284 6.90 -11.06 -14.47
CA SER A 284 6.64 -9.85 -15.24
C SER A 284 6.70 -8.62 -14.35
N GLY A 285 7.24 -7.52 -14.88
CA GLY A 285 7.16 -6.22 -14.21
C GLY A 285 5.70 -5.76 -14.02
N SER A 286 5.42 -4.93 -13.02
CA SER A 286 4.09 -4.31 -12.91
C SER A 286 3.81 -3.42 -14.12
N GLY A 287 2.59 -3.45 -14.65
CA GLY A 287 2.23 -2.68 -15.86
C GLY A 287 2.48 -3.42 -17.18
N SER A 288 2.91 -4.69 -17.13
CA SER A 288 3.31 -5.45 -18.32
C SER A 288 2.14 -5.82 -19.23
N SER A 289 0.94 -6.04 -18.70
CA SER A 289 -0.24 -6.46 -19.48
C SER A 289 -0.95 -5.27 -20.15
N GLU A 290 -0.64 -4.04 -19.72
CA GLU A 290 -1.27 -2.82 -20.20
C GLU A 290 -0.57 -2.21 -21.41
N ASN A 291 0.72 -2.47 -21.62
CA ASN A 291 1.46 -1.89 -22.74
C ASN A 291 0.93 -2.36 -24.10
N GLN A 292 0.88 -1.46 -25.07
CA GLN A 292 0.45 -1.75 -26.45
C GLN A 292 1.53 -1.40 -27.48
N ASP A 293 2.65 -0.76 -27.07
CA ASP A 293 3.74 -0.42 -27.98
C ASP A 293 4.58 -1.67 -28.32
N PRO A 294 4.62 -2.12 -29.58
CA PRO A 294 5.34 -3.33 -29.98
C PRO A 294 6.85 -3.16 -30.11
N ALA A 295 7.35 -1.92 -30.04
CA ALA A 295 8.75 -1.56 -30.24
C ALA A 295 9.44 -1.14 -28.93
N ARG A 296 8.68 -0.68 -27.93
CA ARG A 296 9.24 -0.19 -26.66
C ARG A 296 8.50 -0.76 -25.45
N CYS A 297 9.27 -1.12 -24.43
CA CYS A 297 8.71 -1.36 -23.11
C CYS A 297 8.15 -0.04 -22.56
N GLY A 298 7.07 -0.14 -21.78
CA GLY A 298 6.58 0.99 -20.98
C GLY A 298 7.64 1.45 -19.98
N GLU A 299 7.45 2.66 -19.44
CA GLU A 299 8.30 3.16 -18.36
C GLU A 299 8.24 2.21 -17.16
N ARG A 300 9.41 1.89 -16.59
CA ARG A 300 9.47 1.01 -15.42
C ARG A 300 8.71 1.66 -14.28
N THR A 301 7.71 0.96 -13.77
CA THR A 301 7.09 1.33 -12.49
C THR A 301 8.14 1.29 -11.37
N ARG A 302 7.84 1.96 -10.25
CA ARG A 302 8.72 1.92 -9.07
C ARG A 302 8.99 0.48 -8.62
N SER A 303 7.98 -0.38 -8.61
CA SER A 303 8.11 -1.79 -8.23
C SER A 303 8.97 -2.59 -9.23
N THR A 304 8.82 -2.35 -10.52
CA THR A 304 9.69 -2.98 -11.54
C THR A 304 11.14 -2.51 -11.40
N ALA A 305 11.37 -1.23 -11.07
CA ALA A 305 12.71 -0.71 -10.81
C ALA A 305 13.37 -1.38 -9.59
N MET A 306 12.61 -1.79 -8.57
CA MET A 306 13.13 -2.54 -7.43
C MET A 306 13.72 -3.90 -7.85
N LEU A 307 13.05 -4.62 -8.76
CA LEU A 307 13.59 -5.89 -9.30
C LEU A 307 14.87 -5.66 -10.10
N TYR A 308 14.98 -4.53 -10.81
CA TYR A 308 16.22 -4.15 -11.48
C TYR A 308 17.37 -3.93 -10.48
N ILE A 309 17.08 -3.32 -9.32
CA ILE A 309 18.07 -3.17 -8.24
C ILE A 309 18.56 -4.55 -7.80
N ASN A 310 17.67 -5.49 -7.47
CA ASN A 310 18.07 -6.87 -7.11
C ASN A 310 18.91 -7.56 -8.17
N TYR A 311 18.60 -7.37 -9.45
CA TYR A 311 19.40 -7.91 -10.54
C TYR A 311 20.84 -7.35 -10.52
N THR A 312 20.97 -6.03 -10.37
CA THR A 312 22.28 -5.36 -10.36
C THR A 312 23.09 -5.60 -9.09
N THR A 313 22.45 -5.72 -7.93
CA THR A 313 23.11 -5.92 -6.64
C THR A 313 23.30 -7.40 -6.29
N GLY A 314 22.54 -8.29 -6.95
CA GLY A 314 22.43 -9.68 -6.55
C GLY A 314 21.67 -9.88 -5.24
N ALA A 315 20.88 -8.91 -4.78
CA ALA A 315 20.08 -9.07 -3.58
C ALA A 315 19.02 -10.16 -3.75
N LEU A 316 18.89 -11.03 -2.74
CA LEU A 316 17.90 -12.11 -2.72
C LEU A 316 16.50 -11.57 -2.45
N VAL A 317 15.52 -12.24 -3.04
CA VAL A 317 14.10 -11.92 -2.91
C VAL A 317 13.34 -13.13 -2.39
N ARG A 318 12.48 -12.95 -1.37
CA ARG A 318 11.55 -13.98 -0.93
C ARG A 318 10.46 -14.20 -1.97
N VAL A 319 10.15 -15.45 -2.28
CA VAL A 319 9.04 -15.79 -3.18
C VAL A 319 7.91 -16.42 -2.40
N LEU A 320 6.72 -15.84 -2.50
CA LEU A 320 5.49 -16.42 -2.00
C LEU A 320 4.61 -16.85 -3.17
N ARG A 321 4.09 -18.08 -3.11
CA ARG A 321 3.11 -18.59 -4.09
C ARG A 321 1.73 -18.62 -3.44
N LYS A 322 0.77 -17.94 -4.04
CA LYS A 322 -0.65 -18.09 -3.72
C LYS A 322 -1.20 -19.26 -4.52
N ALA A 323 -2.20 -19.94 -3.96
CA ALA A 323 -2.93 -20.99 -4.65
C ALA A 323 -3.46 -20.52 -6.01
N ASP A 324 -3.13 -21.32 -7.02
CA ASP A 324 -3.49 -21.13 -8.42
C ASP A 324 -3.45 -22.51 -9.10
N SER A 325 -4.54 -22.88 -9.77
CA SER A 325 -4.66 -24.16 -10.46
C SER A 325 -3.78 -24.29 -11.71
N LYS A 326 -3.23 -23.18 -12.22
CA LYS A 326 -2.41 -23.18 -13.45
C LYS A 326 -0.93 -23.44 -13.18
N SER A 327 -0.43 -23.15 -11.97
CA SER A 327 0.94 -23.44 -11.57
C SER A 327 1.01 -24.77 -10.80
N PRO A 328 1.81 -25.76 -11.27
CA PRO A 328 2.04 -27.01 -10.51
C PRO A 328 2.91 -26.80 -9.25
N TRP A 329 3.43 -25.58 -9.07
CA TRP A 329 4.24 -25.20 -7.90
C TRP A 329 3.45 -24.39 -6.90
N ALA A 330 2.28 -23.87 -7.26
CA ALA A 330 1.41 -23.19 -6.31
C ALA A 330 0.88 -24.17 -5.25
N PRO A 331 0.66 -23.73 -4.00
CA PRO A 331 -0.02 -24.56 -3.02
C PRO A 331 -1.46 -24.82 -3.46
N SER A 332 -2.06 -25.92 -3.00
CA SER A 332 -3.47 -26.25 -3.32
C SER A 332 -4.47 -25.27 -2.71
N ILE A 333 -4.10 -24.57 -1.62
CA ILE A 333 -4.90 -23.53 -0.97
C ILE A 333 -3.99 -22.54 -0.23
N GLY A 334 -4.42 -21.30 -0.05
CA GLY A 334 -3.69 -20.29 0.73
C GLY A 334 -2.47 -19.68 0.05
N ILE A 335 -1.50 -19.26 0.85
CA ILE A 335 -0.23 -18.68 0.40
C ILE A 335 0.89 -19.43 1.09
N ARG A 336 1.91 -19.86 0.35
CA ARG A 336 3.09 -20.56 0.87
C ARG A 336 4.34 -19.74 0.58
N TYR A 337 5.25 -19.66 1.55
CA TYR A 337 6.59 -19.13 1.33
C TYR A 337 7.51 -20.22 0.76
N ASP A 338 8.13 -19.97 -0.39
CA ASP A 338 8.87 -20.99 -1.16
C ASP A 338 10.39 -20.76 -1.19
N GLY A 339 10.86 -19.82 -0.39
CA GLY A 339 12.28 -19.55 -0.16
C GLY A 339 12.84 -18.34 -0.92
N LEU A 340 14.17 -18.27 -0.93
CA LEU A 340 14.93 -17.17 -1.50
C LEU A 340 15.34 -17.45 -2.95
N TYR A 341 15.15 -16.44 -3.79
CA TYR A 341 15.50 -16.47 -5.20
C TYR A 341 16.42 -15.30 -5.54
N ARG A 342 17.17 -15.48 -6.61
CA ARG A 342 18.04 -14.47 -7.22
C ARG A 342 17.54 -14.15 -8.61
N ILE A 343 17.50 -12.87 -8.96
CA ILE A 343 17.25 -12.46 -10.34
C ILE A 343 18.55 -12.63 -11.12
N VAL A 344 18.54 -13.49 -12.14
CA VAL A 344 19.74 -13.86 -12.90
C VAL A 344 19.73 -13.32 -14.33
N LEU A 345 18.58 -12.90 -14.84
CA LEU A 345 18.46 -12.40 -16.20
C LEU A 345 17.23 -11.49 -16.35
N ILE A 346 17.35 -10.47 -17.19
CA ILE A 346 16.24 -9.63 -17.64
C ILE A 346 16.10 -9.83 -19.15
N LYS A 347 14.86 -10.11 -19.59
CA LYS A 347 14.52 -10.22 -21.01
C LYS A 347 13.26 -9.42 -21.31
N THR A 348 13.02 -9.17 -22.58
CA THR A 348 11.74 -8.65 -23.06
C THR A 348 10.83 -9.79 -23.51
N GLY A 349 9.53 -9.61 -23.34
CA GLY A 349 8.46 -10.46 -23.87
C GLY A 349 7.43 -9.62 -24.63
N ARG A 350 6.46 -10.28 -25.26
CA ARG A 350 5.30 -9.63 -25.89
C ARG A 350 4.02 -10.09 -25.19
N ASN A 351 3.21 -9.15 -24.72
CA ASN A 351 1.94 -9.46 -24.09
C ASN A 351 0.85 -9.78 -25.13
N ALA A 352 -0.35 -10.17 -24.67
CA ALA A 352 -1.47 -10.49 -25.54
C ALA A 352 -1.94 -9.33 -26.44
N LYS A 353 -1.58 -8.08 -26.11
CA LYS A 353 -1.88 -6.87 -26.91
C LYS A 353 -0.77 -6.54 -27.92
N GLY A 354 0.27 -7.36 -28.01
CA GLY A 354 1.44 -7.15 -28.87
C GLY A 354 2.46 -6.15 -28.31
N GLY A 355 2.21 -5.59 -27.13
CA GLY A 355 3.10 -4.65 -26.46
C GLY A 355 4.32 -5.34 -25.85
N LEU A 356 5.48 -4.68 -25.93
CA LEU A 356 6.73 -5.18 -25.37
C LEU A 356 6.75 -4.96 -23.85
N TYR A 357 7.21 -5.93 -23.07
CA TYR A 357 7.34 -5.79 -21.61
C TYR A 357 8.62 -6.43 -21.11
N GLU A 358 9.04 -6.10 -19.88
CA GLU A 358 10.19 -6.70 -19.23
C GLU A 358 9.78 -7.84 -18.31
N ARG A 359 10.51 -8.95 -18.40
CA ARG A 359 10.41 -10.12 -17.52
C ARG A 359 11.76 -10.45 -16.92
N PHE A 360 11.71 -10.91 -15.68
CA PHE A 360 12.85 -11.22 -14.84
C PHE A 360 12.91 -12.73 -14.63
N LEU A 361 14.05 -13.35 -14.93
CA LEU A 361 14.30 -14.74 -14.58
C LEU A 361 14.81 -14.79 -13.15
N LEU A 362 14.00 -15.34 -12.26
CA LEU A 362 14.39 -15.71 -10.92
C LEU A 362 14.87 -17.16 -10.92
N ARG A 363 15.93 -17.42 -10.16
CA ARG A 363 16.39 -18.78 -9.86
C ARG A 363 16.44 -18.97 -8.34
N ARG A 364 15.94 -20.10 -7.85
CA ARG A 364 16.02 -20.43 -6.42
C ARG A 364 17.49 -20.54 -6.02
N ASP A 365 17.87 -19.86 -4.95
CA ASP A 365 19.28 -19.80 -4.53
C ASP A 365 19.59 -20.98 -3.60
N ALA A 366 20.31 -21.99 -4.11
CA ALA A 366 20.59 -23.23 -3.38
C ALA A 366 21.39 -22.99 -2.09
N LYS A 367 22.32 -22.02 -2.09
CA LYS A 367 23.13 -21.70 -0.92
C LYS A 367 22.30 -20.99 0.14
N ALA A 368 21.48 -20.03 -0.26
CA ALA A 368 20.63 -19.29 0.67
C ALA A 368 19.56 -20.16 1.33
N ASN A 369 19.05 -21.17 0.62
CA ASN A 369 18.07 -22.11 1.13
C ASN A 369 18.69 -23.41 1.67
N GLN A 370 19.98 -23.42 1.99
CA GLN A 370 20.63 -24.62 2.54
C GLN A 370 19.97 -25.04 3.85
N GLY A 371 19.61 -26.32 3.96
CA GLY A 371 18.90 -26.87 5.12
C GLY A 371 17.39 -26.62 5.14
N CYS A 372 16.85 -25.88 4.16
CA CYS A 372 15.40 -25.73 3.96
C CYS A 372 14.85 -26.87 3.07
N LEU A 373 13.52 -27.00 3.04
CA LEU A 373 12.83 -27.93 2.14
C LEU A 373 13.16 -27.65 0.66
N THR A 374 13.28 -28.72 -0.14
CA THR A 374 13.38 -28.63 -1.60
C THR A 374 12.01 -28.29 -2.21
N LEU A 375 11.99 -27.84 -3.46
CA LEU A 375 10.71 -27.52 -4.12
C LEU A 375 9.80 -28.75 -4.26
N GLU A 376 10.36 -29.94 -4.48
CA GLU A 376 9.62 -31.19 -4.54
C GLU A 376 8.97 -31.51 -3.18
N GLN A 377 9.67 -31.27 -2.08
CA GLN A 377 9.11 -31.43 -0.73
C GLN A 377 8.00 -30.40 -0.47
N LEU A 378 8.18 -29.15 -0.94
CA LEU A 378 7.17 -28.09 -0.80
C LEU A 378 5.87 -28.42 -1.54
N GLN A 379 5.88 -29.23 -2.61
CA GLN A 379 4.65 -29.62 -3.32
C GLN A 379 3.67 -30.41 -2.45
N SER A 380 4.15 -31.12 -1.41
CA SER A 380 3.28 -31.80 -0.45
C SER A 380 2.63 -30.88 0.59
N ILE A 381 2.95 -29.57 0.56
CA ILE A 381 2.41 -28.56 1.46
C ILE A 381 1.40 -27.69 0.69
N PRO A 382 0.19 -27.45 1.20
CA PRO A 382 -0.30 -27.91 2.48
C PRO A 382 -0.65 -29.40 2.49
N SER A 383 -0.44 -30.04 3.64
CA SER A 383 -0.99 -31.37 3.93
C SER A 383 -2.53 -31.34 3.93
N ALA A 384 -3.17 -32.50 3.90
CA ALA A 384 -4.64 -32.59 4.00
C ALA A 384 -5.18 -31.91 5.27
N GLU A 385 -4.46 -32.03 6.39
CA GLU A 385 -4.81 -31.41 7.66
C GLU A 385 -4.67 -29.89 7.60
N GLN A 386 -3.55 -29.37 7.08
CA GLN A 386 -3.34 -27.93 6.91
C GLN A 386 -4.38 -27.33 5.96
N ALA A 387 -4.76 -28.03 4.89
CA ALA A 387 -5.80 -27.60 3.99
C ALA A 387 -7.19 -27.61 4.66
N ALA A 388 -7.49 -28.60 5.50
CA ALA A 388 -8.72 -28.64 6.29
C ALA A 388 -8.78 -27.51 7.32
N GLU A 389 -7.66 -27.21 7.98
CA GLU A 389 -7.53 -26.08 8.90
C GLU A 389 -7.72 -24.74 8.19
N TYR A 390 -7.06 -24.54 7.05
CA TYR A 390 -7.23 -23.32 6.25
C TYR A 390 -8.70 -23.06 5.90
N ARG A 391 -9.48 -24.10 5.53
CA ARG A 391 -10.89 -23.93 5.14
C ARG A 391 -11.74 -23.35 6.28
N LYS A 392 -11.37 -23.61 7.53
CA LYS A 392 -12.06 -23.07 8.72
C LYS A 392 -11.88 -21.55 8.90
N ILE A 393 -10.99 -20.90 8.14
CA ILE A 393 -10.92 -19.43 8.10
C ILE A 393 -12.28 -18.83 7.71
N ALA A 394 -13.04 -19.51 6.84
CA ALA A 394 -14.37 -19.06 6.41
C ALA A 394 -15.42 -19.08 7.53
N ASP A 395 -15.23 -19.91 8.55
CA ASP A 395 -16.15 -20.03 9.68
C ASP A 395 -16.07 -18.81 10.63
N GLY A 396 -14.97 -18.05 10.54
CA GLY A 396 -14.72 -16.91 11.39
C GLY A 396 -14.43 -17.31 12.84
N TYR A 397 -14.92 -16.51 13.77
CA TYR A 397 -14.88 -16.72 15.22
C TYR A 397 -16.03 -16.00 15.91
#